data_AF-A0A8B9L7J2-F1
#
_entry.id   AF-A0A8B9L7J2-F1
#
_cell.length_a   1.000
_cell.length_b   1.000
_cell.length_c   1.000
_cell.angle_alpha   90.00
_cell.angle_beta   90.00
_cell.angle_gamma   90.00
#
_symmetry.space_group_name_H-M   'P 1'
#
loop_
_entity.id
_entity.type
_entity.pdbx_description
1 polymer ?
#
loop_
_entity_poly.entity_id
_entity_poly.type
_entity_poly.pdbx_seq_one_letter_code
_entity_poly.pdbx_strand_id
1 'polypeptide(L)'
;MCPPSMIATGSVGAAACGLRLDEMQSSVWGNSLTEVLAKITHIEVDCLKSCQEKIEQLLASSLRESQQYKHIEGVVTIKEHISQSQSCTPTDVRDVNL
;
A
#
# COMPACT_ATOMS: atom_id res chain seq x y z
N MET A 1 -13.11 -17.64 6.88
CA MET A 1 -12.19 -16.55 7.31
C MET A 1 -10.79 -16.91 6.90
N CYS A 2 -9.98 -15.95 6.45
CA CYS A 2 -8.57 -16.18 6.11
C CYS A 2 -7.72 -16.19 7.39
N PRO A 3 -6.80 -17.15 7.61
CA PRO A 3 -5.93 -17.12 8.77
C PRO A 3 -4.93 -15.95 8.68
N PRO A 4 -4.43 -15.42 9.82
CA PRO A 4 -3.49 -14.29 9.82
C PRO A 4 -2.24 -14.52 8.97
N SER A 5 -1.73 -15.76 8.94
CA SER A 5 -0.60 -16.17 8.09
C SER A 5 -0.88 -16.01 6.60
N MET A 6 -2.10 -16.34 6.14
CA MET A 6 -2.51 -16.19 4.75
C MET A 6 -2.56 -14.71 4.34
N ILE A 7 -3.06 -13.86 5.23
CA ILE A 7 -3.14 -12.41 4.99
C ILE A 7 -1.74 -11.79 4.95
N ALA A 8 -0.88 -12.14 5.91
CA ALA A 8 0.50 -11.67 5.95
C ALA A 8 1.27 -12.08 4.68
N THR A 9 1.20 -13.36 4.31
CA THR A 9 1.84 -13.89 3.10
C THR A 9 1.28 -13.26 1.83
N GLY A 10 -0.05 -13.14 1.70
CA GLY A 10 -0.68 -12.50 0.55
C GLY A 10 -0.27 -11.03 0.40
N SER A 11 -0.10 -10.32 1.52
CA SER A 11 0.39 -8.94 1.53
C SER A 11 1.85 -8.83 1.07
N VAL A 12 2.71 -9.76 1.52
CA VAL A 12 4.10 -9.85 1.07
C VAL A 12 4.17 -10.17 -0.42
N GLY A 13 3.34 -11.11 -0.91
CA GLY A 13 3.25 -11.45 -2.34
C GLY A 13 2.83 -10.25 -3.20
N ALA A 14 1.79 -9.51 -2.78
CA ALA A 14 1.34 -8.30 -3.46
C ALA A 14 2.45 -7.22 -3.50
N ALA A 15 3.15 -7.02 -2.38
CA ALA A 15 4.25 -6.06 -2.31
C ALA A 15 5.43 -6.47 -3.21
N ALA A 16 5.82 -7.75 -3.19
CA ALA A 16 6.89 -8.27 -4.03
C ALA A 16 6.57 -8.17 -5.53
N CYS A 17 5.32 -8.41 -5.91
CA CYS A 17 4.80 -8.22 -7.27
C CYS A 17 4.91 -6.73 -7.68
N GLY A 18 4.35 -5.81 -6.88
CA GLY A 18 4.38 -4.37 -7.17
C GLY A 18 5.77 -3.75 -7.19
N LEU A 19 6.70 -4.28 -6.39
CA LEU A 19 8.10 -3.86 -6.34
C LEU A 19 9.00 -4.62 -7.33
N ARG A 20 8.45 -5.56 -8.12
CA ARG A 20 9.18 -6.40 -9.09
C ARG A 20 10.32 -7.22 -8.47
N LEU A 21 10.16 -7.64 -7.21
CA LEU A 21 11.15 -8.43 -6.49
C LEU A 21 11.20 -9.89 -6.96
N ASP A 22 10.13 -10.39 -7.57
CA ASP A 22 10.04 -11.77 -8.04
C ASP A 22 11.04 -12.06 -9.19
N GLU A 23 11.31 -11.07 -10.06
CA GLU A 23 12.35 -11.16 -11.10
C GLU A 23 13.75 -11.34 -10.48
N MET A 24 14.01 -10.67 -9.36
CA MET A 24 15.29 -10.76 -8.64
C MET A 24 15.39 -12.06 -7.84
N GLN A 25 14.31 -12.50 -7.20
CA GLN A 25 14.31 -13.64 -6.29
C GLN A 25 14.22 -14.99 -6.99
N SER A 26 13.57 -15.08 -8.16
CA SER A 26 13.55 -16.32 -8.95
C SER A 26 14.97 -16.78 -9.32
N SER A 27 15.92 -15.84 -9.46
CA SER A 27 17.34 -16.17 -9.72
C SER A 27 18.09 -16.69 -8.48
N VAL A 28 17.65 -16.32 -7.28
CA VAL A 28 18.32 -16.62 -6.00
C VAL A 28 17.79 -17.92 -5.38
N TRP A 29 16.47 -18.16 -5.45
CA TRP A 29 15.85 -19.31 -4.80
C TRP A 29 15.41 -20.42 -5.76
N GLY A 30 15.37 -20.15 -7.08
CA GLY A 30 14.97 -21.13 -8.09
C GLY A 30 13.48 -21.53 -8.05
N ASN A 31 12.71 -20.91 -7.15
CA ASN A 31 11.28 -21.06 -6.95
C ASN A 31 10.66 -19.68 -6.65
N SER A 32 9.39 -19.49 -6.99
CA SER A 32 8.69 -18.22 -6.76
C SER A 32 8.54 -17.96 -5.26
N LEU A 33 8.57 -16.68 -4.84
CA LEU A 33 8.38 -16.30 -3.43
C LEU A 33 7.07 -16.89 -2.87
N THR A 34 6.01 -16.91 -3.68
CA THR A 34 4.71 -17.47 -3.34
C THR A 34 4.77 -18.97 -3.04
N GLU A 35 5.57 -19.75 -3.78
CA GLU A 35 5.76 -21.17 -3.50
C GLU A 35 6.54 -21.42 -2.20
N VAL A 36 7.54 -20.59 -1.90
CA VAL A 36 8.30 -20.69 -0.64
C VAL A 36 7.37 -20.39 0.54
N LEU A 37 6.59 -19.32 0.47
CA LEU A 37 5.66 -18.94 1.53
C LEU A 37 4.51 -19.95 1.69
N ALA A 38 4.02 -20.53 0.59
CA ALA A 38 3.05 -21.64 0.60
C ALA A 38 3.56 -22.81 1.46
N LYS A 39 4.81 -23.23 1.22
CA LYS A 39 5.44 -24.33 1.96
C LYS A 39 5.63 -23.99 3.45
N ILE A 40 6.12 -22.79 3.78
CA ILE A 40 6.34 -22.36 5.16
C ILE A 40 5.02 -22.32 5.94
N THR A 41 3.99 -21.74 5.33
CA THR A 41 2.70 -21.51 6.00
C THR A 41 1.74 -22.69 5.92
N HIS A 42 2.11 -23.76 5.21
CA HIS A 42 1.27 -24.92 4.91
C HIS A 42 -0.06 -24.51 4.26
N ILE A 43 0.02 -23.60 3.29
CA ILE A 43 -1.12 -23.11 2.51
C ILE A 43 -0.91 -23.49 1.05
N GLU A 44 -1.99 -23.89 0.37
CA GLU A 44 -1.94 -24.14 -1.06
C GLU A 44 -1.55 -22.87 -1.85
N VAL A 45 -0.72 -23.03 -2.87
CA VAL A 45 -0.25 -21.93 -3.71
C VAL A 45 -1.42 -21.15 -4.32
N ASP A 46 -2.45 -21.86 -4.78
CA ASP A 46 -3.64 -21.23 -5.40
C ASP A 46 -4.46 -20.42 -4.39
N CYS A 47 -4.54 -20.89 -3.14
CA CYS A 47 -5.17 -20.13 -2.06
C CYS A 47 -4.40 -18.83 -1.76
N LEU A 48 -3.07 -18.87 -1.78
CA LEU A 48 -2.24 -17.68 -1.60
C LEU A 48 -2.38 -16.70 -2.76
N LYS A 49 -2.39 -17.18 -4.01
CA LYS A 49 -2.61 -16.34 -5.19
C LYS A 49 -3.99 -15.67 -5.14
N SER A 50 -5.04 -16.41 -4.82
CA SER A 50 -6.38 -15.83 -4.65
C SER A 50 -6.43 -14.80 -3.52
N CYS A 51 -5.71 -15.04 -2.42
CA CYS A 51 -5.61 -14.07 -1.33
C CYS A 51 -4.87 -12.80 -1.77
N GLN A 52 -3.76 -12.95 -2.51
CA GLN A 52 -2.99 -11.83 -3.07
C GLN A 52 -3.87 -10.98 -4.00
N GLU A 53 -4.56 -11.59 -4.97
CA GLU A 53 -5.44 -10.89 -5.91
C GLU A 53 -6.54 -10.09 -5.18
N LYS A 54 -7.13 -10.66 -4.13
CA LYS A 54 -8.13 -9.96 -3.31
C LYS A 54 -7.55 -8.74 -2.59
N ILE A 55 -6.32 -8.85 -2.07
CA ILE A 55 -5.62 -7.74 -1.42
C ILE A 55 -5.33 -6.63 -2.44
N GLU A 56 -4.87 -6.99 -3.65
CA GLU A 56 -4.59 -6.04 -4.72
C GLU A 56 -5.87 -5.33 -5.20
N GLN A 57 -6.99 -6.06 -5.34
CA GLN A 57 -8.29 -5.47 -5.68
C GLN A 57 -8.78 -4.48 -4.61
N LEU A 58 -8.66 -4.86 -3.33
CA LEU A 58 -9.02 -3.99 -2.21
C LEU A 58 -8.14 -2.74 -2.14
N LEU A 59 -6.84 -2.89 -2.39
CA LEU A 59 -5.92 -1.76 -2.46
C LEU A 59 -6.29 -0.83 -3.62
N ALA A 60 -6.61 -1.38 -4.79
CA ALA A 60 -7.03 -0.61 -5.95
C ALA A 60 -8.33 0.16 -5.70
N SER A 61 -9.33 -0.45 -5.05
CA SER A 61 -10.56 0.26 -4.67
C SER A 61 -10.28 1.37 -3.64
N SER A 62 -9.47 1.08 -2.62
CA SER A 62 -9.10 2.05 -1.58
C SER A 62 -8.36 3.26 -2.14
N LEU A 63 -7.46 3.06 -3.10
CA LEU A 63 -6.76 4.17 -3.78
C LEU A 63 -7.73 5.04 -4.58
N ARG A 64 -8.68 4.43 -5.30
CA ARG A 64 -9.70 5.15 -6.09
C ARG A 64 -10.62 5.97 -5.18
N GLU A 65 -11.08 5.39 -4.09
CA GLU A 65 -11.88 6.08 -3.07
C GLU A 65 -11.10 7.25 -2.45
N SER A 66 -9.84 7.02 -2.07
CA SER A 66 -8.97 8.07 -1.53
C SER A 66 -8.75 9.24 -2.50
N GLN A 67 -8.67 8.97 -3.80
CA GLN A 67 -8.60 10.01 -4.83
C GLN A 67 -9.90 10.81 -4.95
N GLN A 68 -11.06 10.17 -4.79
CA GLN A 68 -12.35 10.88 -4.77
C GLN A 68 -12.46 11.81 -3.56
N TYR A 69 -12.05 11.37 -2.36
CA TYR A 69 -12.04 12.23 -1.18
C TYR A 69 -11.13 13.44 -1.33
N LYS A 70 -9.93 13.27 -1.91
CA LYS A 70 -9.01 14.40 -2.20
C LYS A 70 -9.61 15.40 -3.18
N HIS A 71 -10.43 14.97 -4.14
CA HIS A 71 -11.12 15.88 -5.05
C HIS A 71 -12.23 16.67 -4.35
N ILE A 72 -12.93 16.05 -3.39
CA ILE A 72 -13.97 16.72 -2.60
C ILE A 72 -13.35 17.73 -1.62
N GLU A 73 -12.29 17.36 -0.89
CA GLU A 73 -11.55 18.31 -0.05
C GLU A 73 -10.90 19.42 -0.87
N GLY A 74 -10.30 19.13 -2.02
CA GLY A 74 -9.72 20.15 -2.90
C GLY A 74 -10.74 21.19 -3.40
N VAL A 75 -11.98 20.78 -3.69
CA VAL A 75 -13.07 21.70 -4.09
C VAL A 75 -13.58 22.54 -2.92
N VAL A 76 -13.56 22.01 -1.69
CA VAL A 76 -13.86 22.79 -0.47
C VAL A 76 -12.71 23.76 -0.17
N THR A 77 -11.45 23.34 -0.32
CA THR A 77 -10.27 24.17 -0.08
C THR A 77 -10.13 25.31 -1.09
N ILE A 78 -10.55 25.17 -2.36
CA ILE A 78 -10.54 26.29 -3.33
C ILE A 78 -11.46 27.44 -2.87
N LYS A 79 -12.53 27.17 -2.10
CA LYS A 79 -13.37 28.23 -1.52
C LYS A 79 -12.76 28.88 -0.27
N GLU A 80 -11.83 28.24 0.43
CA GLU A 80 -11.15 28.80 1.62
C GLU A 80 -9.74 29.37 1.32
N HIS A 81 -9.13 29.02 0.19
CA HIS A 81 -7.75 29.39 -0.17
C HIS A 81 -7.56 30.86 -0.59
N ILE A 82 -8.58 31.72 -0.53
CA ILE A 82 -8.35 33.18 -0.59
C ILE A 82 -7.96 33.74 0.80
N SER A 83 -8.11 32.97 1.90
CA SER A 83 -7.97 33.51 3.26
C SER A 83 -6.91 32.89 4.18
N GLN A 84 -6.46 31.64 4.01
CA GLN A 84 -5.57 31.02 5.01
C GLN A 84 -4.51 30.09 4.41
N SER A 85 -3.53 30.68 3.72
CA SER A 85 -2.24 30.02 3.45
C SER A 85 -1.29 30.27 4.63
N GLN A 86 -1.49 29.54 5.74
CA GLN A 86 -0.47 29.44 6.80
C GLN A 86 -0.70 28.16 7.63
N SER A 87 0.07 27.12 7.31
CA SER A 87 0.22 25.92 8.12
C SER A 87 1.03 26.27 9.37
N CYS A 88 0.40 26.24 10.54
CA CYS A 88 1.07 26.41 11.83
C CYS A 88 1.54 25.04 12.32
N THR A 89 2.70 24.59 11.86
CA THR A 89 3.43 23.53 12.57
C THR A 89 4.15 24.18 13.77
N PRO A 90 4.16 23.55 14.96
CA PRO A 90 4.73 24.13 16.19
C PRO A 90 6.23 24.46 16.16
N THR A 91 6.92 24.19 15.05
CA THR A 91 8.34 24.46 14.82
C THR A 91 8.61 25.59 13.83
N ASP A 92 7.58 26.35 13.43
CA ASP A 92 7.77 27.48 12.53
C ASP A 92 8.41 28.69 13.25
N VAL A 93 9.75 28.74 13.23
CA VAL A 93 10.54 29.80 13.84
C VAL A 93 10.48 31.04 12.94
N ARG A 94 9.77 32.09 13.37
CA ARG A 94 9.50 33.30 12.58
C ARG A 94 10.34 34.53 12.92
N ASP A 95 11.26 34.44 13.90
CA ASP A 95 12.14 35.55 14.26
C ASP A 95 13.62 35.21 14.00
N VAL A 96 14.12 35.63 12.84
CA VAL A 96 15.54 35.91 12.62
C VAL A 96 15.66 37.40 12.35
N ASN A 97 15.97 38.18 13.38
CA ASN A 97 16.30 39.60 13.23
C ASN A 97 17.82 39.68 13.05
N LEU A 98 18.28 40.15 11.89
CA LEU A 98 19.69 40.36 11.57
C LEU A 98 20.07 41.82 11.84
#